data_AF-A0A532VE21-F1
#
_entry.id   AF-A0A532VE21-F1
#
_cell.length_a   1.000
_cell.length_b   1.000
_cell.length_c   1.000
_cell.angle_alpha   90.00
_cell.angle_beta   90.00
_cell.angle_gamma   90.00
#
_symmetry.space_group_name_H-M   'P 1'
#
loop_
_entity.id
_entity.type
_entity.pdbx_description
1 polymer ?
#
loop_
_entity_poly.entity_id
_entity_poly.type
_entity_poly.pdbx_seq_one_letter_code
_entity_poly.pdbx_strand_id
1 'polypeptide(L)'
;MFSSTVHLPSFIYLYHGAGTESLNLEEIAGYLESWLKQVKIELREDFFSYYFSRVPREKKETTADELARKTAAIKVRQVNRNKSFAEPLEGEVEYERRKLLYGKVKSFGILYDGLELLALLSRLIPEAELSLDHCHIVFTNQLFGTWSEDDHRYHARVSVYGFPSLISTTGVVEAPAKPRDFYLKQQLGASLLTLKEEFKGKFIDYNDPRLTEVMKGYVMQALFFHLTGNPFCKNKNCRLYNAHWQEDLIQAQLTSKNDFCAQHEKILTHLASR
;
A
#
# COMPACT_ATOMS: atom_id res chain seq x y z
N MET A 1 -8.08 26.54 -6.29
CA MET A 1 -8.70 26.54 -7.63
C MET A 1 -8.29 25.26 -8.31
N PHE A 2 -9.22 24.32 -8.55
CA PHE A 2 -8.91 23.12 -9.33
C PHE A 2 -8.78 23.54 -10.79
N SER A 3 -7.62 23.28 -11.39
CA SER A 3 -7.37 23.50 -12.81
C SER A 3 -8.33 22.65 -13.65
N SER A 4 -8.81 23.20 -14.75
CA SER A 4 -9.93 22.74 -15.57
C SER A 4 -9.74 21.40 -16.31
N THR A 5 -8.63 20.68 -16.12
CA THR A 5 -8.40 19.39 -16.78
C THR A 5 -7.66 18.41 -15.85
N VAL A 6 -8.38 17.83 -14.88
CA VAL A 6 -7.94 16.59 -14.25
C VAL A 6 -8.07 15.47 -15.29
N HIS A 7 -6.96 14.79 -15.59
CA HIS A 7 -6.92 13.67 -16.52
C HIS A 7 -7.37 12.40 -15.81
N LEU A 8 -8.53 11.86 -16.19
CA LEU A 8 -9.04 10.62 -15.62
C LEU A 8 -8.37 9.43 -16.34
N PRO A 9 -7.79 8.46 -15.63
CA PRO A 9 -7.22 7.29 -16.28
C PRO A 9 -8.31 6.48 -16.97
N SER A 10 -7.98 5.87 -18.10
CA SER A 10 -8.88 4.93 -18.80
C SER A 10 -8.91 3.56 -18.12
N PHE A 11 -7.80 3.18 -17.45
CA PHE A 11 -7.64 1.90 -16.79
C PHE A 11 -7.14 2.06 -15.36
N ILE A 12 -7.71 1.29 -14.44
CA ILE A 12 -7.16 1.08 -13.09
C ILE A 12 -6.85 -0.42 -12.93
N TYR A 13 -5.61 -0.73 -12.59
CA TYR A 13 -5.14 -2.08 -12.34
C TYR A 13 -4.96 -2.31 -10.84
N LEU A 14 -5.68 -3.28 -10.28
CA LEU A 14 -5.55 -3.70 -8.90
C LEU A 14 -4.78 -5.02 -8.85
N TYR A 15 -3.56 -5.01 -8.30
CA TYR A 15 -2.72 -6.21 -8.20
C TYR A 15 -2.87 -6.90 -6.85
N HIS A 16 -3.14 -8.20 -6.87
CA HIS A 16 -3.43 -9.00 -5.67
C HIS A 16 -2.19 -9.59 -4.98
N GLY A 17 -1.40 -8.75 -4.31
CA GLY A 17 -0.22 -9.21 -3.52
C GLY A 17 -0.40 -9.19 -2.00
N ALA A 18 -1.63 -9.03 -1.51
CA ALA A 18 -1.94 -8.80 -0.08
C ALA A 18 -1.71 -10.00 0.84
N GLY A 19 -1.71 -11.23 0.31
CA GLY A 19 -1.43 -12.46 1.07
C GLY A 19 -2.39 -12.75 2.22
N THR A 20 -3.65 -12.27 2.14
CA THR A 20 -4.70 -12.48 3.14
C THR A 20 -6.07 -12.58 2.46
N GLU A 21 -6.93 -13.46 2.99
CA GLU A 21 -8.33 -13.62 2.54
C GLU A 21 -9.24 -12.48 3.04
N SER A 22 -8.79 -11.69 4.01
CA SER A 22 -9.55 -10.56 4.55
C SER A 22 -9.59 -9.34 3.62
N LEU A 23 -8.83 -9.37 2.51
CA LEU A 23 -8.88 -8.34 1.47
C LEU A 23 -9.62 -8.87 0.24
N ASN A 24 -10.77 -8.28 -0.05
CA ASN A 24 -11.58 -8.59 -1.22
C ASN A 24 -11.38 -7.49 -2.29
N LEU A 25 -10.74 -7.83 -3.42
CA LEU A 25 -10.46 -6.86 -4.47
C LEU A 25 -11.67 -6.60 -5.37
N GLU A 26 -12.56 -7.56 -5.50
CA GLU A 26 -13.83 -7.42 -6.23
C GLU A 26 -14.70 -6.35 -5.57
N GLU A 27 -14.76 -6.32 -4.25
CA GLU A 27 -15.49 -5.30 -3.49
C GLU A 27 -14.85 -3.91 -3.62
N ILE A 28 -13.52 -3.84 -3.66
CA ILE A 28 -12.79 -2.59 -3.91
C ILE A 28 -13.02 -2.11 -5.35
N ALA A 29 -13.03 -3.02 -6.33
CA ALA A 29 -13.35 -2.69 -7.71
C ALA A 29 -14.78 -2.14 -7.82
N GLY A 30 -15.78 -2.82 -7.25
CA GLY A 30 -17.16 -2.32 -7.23
C GLY A 30 -17.30 -0.96 -6.54
N TYR A 31 -16.52 -0.72 -5.47
CA TYR A 31 -16.46 0.60 -4.84
C TYR A 31 -15.88 1.67 -5.77
N LEU A 32 -14.79 1.38 -6.49
CA LEU A 32 -14.24 2.30 -7.49
C LEU A 32 -15.21 2.55 -8.65
N GLU A 33 -15.87 1.52 -9.16
CA GLU A 33 -16.89 1.61 -10.23
C GLU A 33 -18.06 2.53 -9.83
N SER A 34 -18.43 2.51 -8.55
CA SER A 34 -19.48 3.39 -8.03
C SER A 34 -19.16 4.89 -8.19
N TRP A 35 -17.87 5.24 -8.15
CA TRP A 35 -17.37 6.60 -8.34
C TRP A 35 -16.94 6.89 -9.78
N LEU A 36 -16.43 5.90 -10.51
CA LEU A 36 -15.73 6.07 -11.79
C LEU A 36 -16.30 5.14 -12.88
N LYS A 37 -17.57 5.35 -13.26
CA LYS A 37 -18.29 4.47 -14.20
C LYS A 37 -17.64 4.30 -15.58
N GLN A 38 -16.82 5.25 -16.01
CA GLN A 38 -16.15 5.22 -17.31
C GLN A 38 -14.78 4.55 -17.30
N VAL A 39 -14.22 4.30 -16.12
CA VAL A 39 -12.87 3.77 -15.98
C VAL A 39 -12.95 2.25 -15.92
N LYS A 40 -12.17 1.58 -16.76
CA LYS A 40 -12.10 0.12 -16.74
C LYS A 40 -11.22 -0.32 -15.57
N ILE A 41 -11.79 -1.06 -14.63
CA ILE A 41 -11.04 -1.66 -13.53
C ILE A 41 -10.72 -3.11 -13.90
N GLU A 42 -9.44 -3.48 -13.76
CA GLU A 42 -8.94 -4.82 -14.06
C GLU A 42 -8.22 -5.37 -12.82
N LEU A 43 -8.70 -6.52 -12.36
CA LEU A 43 -8.05 -7.28 -11.30
C LEU A 43 -6.93 -8.13 -11.90
N ARG A 44 -5.74 -8.05 -11.31
CA ARG A 44 -4.57 -8.81 -11.70
C ARG A 44 -4.10 -9.66 -10.53
N GLU A 45 -3.40 -10.75 -10.84
CA GLU A 45 -2.62 -11.49 -9.84
C GLU A 45 -1.59 -10.57 -9.14
N ASP A 46 -0.84 -11.11 -8.18
CA ASP A 46 0.24 -10.33 -7.59
C ASP A 46 1.19 -9.78 -8.67
N PHE A 47 1.75 -8.59 -8.39
CA PHE A 47 2.48 -7.82 -9.39
C PHE A 47 3.62 -8.61 -10.04
N PHE A 48 4.34 -9.42 -9.26
CA PHE A 48 5.44 -10.22 -9.78
C PHE A 48 4.95 -11.42 -10.58
N SER A 49 3.92 -12.16 -10.14
CA SER A 49 3.32 -13.22 -10.95
C SER A 49 2.78 -12.70 -12.28
N TYR A 50 2.11 -11.54 -12.26
CA TYR A 50 1.67 -10.87 -13.49
C TYR A 50 2.85 -10.50 -14.39
N TYR A 51 3.95 -9.99 -13.84
CA TYR A 51 5.17 -9.70 -14.61
C TYR A 51 5.80 -10.99 -15.19
N PHE A 52 6.01 -12.02 -14.37
CA PHE A 52 6.64 -13.28 -14.79
C PHE A 52 5.80 -14.11 -15.76
N SER A 53 4.48 -13.91 -15.82
CA SER A 53 3.66 -14.55 -16.86
C SER A 53 4.00 -14.05 -18.28
N ARG A 54 4.64 -12.88 -18.40
CA ARG A 54 5.06 -12.25 -19.66
C ARG A 54 6.55 -12.42 -19.97
N VAL A 55 7.34 -12.88 -19.00
CA VAL A 55 8.76 -13.16 -19.19
C VAL A 55 8.92 -14.50 -19.95
N PRO A 56 9.71 -14.55 -21.03
CA PRO A 56 9.99 -15.80 -21.74
C PRO A 56 10.57 -16.87 -20.81
N ARG A 57 10.16 -18.13 -20.98
CA ARG A 57 10.47 -19.22 -20.03
C ARG A 57 11.97 -19.38 -19.79
N GLU A 58 12.77 -19.23 -20.83
CA GLU A 58 14.22 -19.30 -20.82
C GLU A 58 14.91 -18.16 -20.05
N LYS A 59 14.23 -17.02 -19.86
CA LYS A 59 14.73 -15.87 -19.09
C LYS A 59 14.17 -15.79 -17.67
N LYS A 60 13.20 -16.63 -17.30
CA LYS A 60 12.53 -16.54 -15.99
C LYS A 60 13.51 -16.68 -14.83
N GLU A 61 14.38 -17.67 -14.90
CA GLU A 61 15.37 -17.95 -13.84
C GLU A 61 16.34 -16.77 -13.65
N THR A 62 16.97 -16.31 -14.73
CA THR A 62 17.92 -15.19 -14.66
C THR A 62 17.23 -13.90 -14.21
N THR A 63 16.01 -13.64 -14.67
CA THR A 63 15.22 -12.47 -14.25
C THR A 63 14.84 -12.56 -12.77
N ALA A 64 14.49 -13.75 -12.29
CA ALA A 64 14.18 -13.97 -10.87
C ALA A 64 15.41 -13.72 -10.00
N ASP A 65 16.59 -14.20 -10.40
CA ASP A 65 17.84 -13.98 -9.66
C ASP A 65 18.19 -12.49 -9.57
N GLU A 66 18.10 -11.77 -10.69
CA GLU A 66 18.37 -10.32 -10.74
C GLU A 66 17.39 -9.52 -9.87
N LEU A 67 16.08 -9.81 -9.97
CA LEU A 67 15.06 -9.13 -9.18
C LEU A 67 15.15 -9.46 -7.70
N ALA A 68 15.46 -10.71 -7.36
CA ALA A 68 15.67 -11.14 -5.99
C ALA A 68 16.84 -10.39 -5.35
N ARG A 69 17.96 -10.27 -6.06
CA ARG A 69 19.13 -9.52 -5.58
C ARG A 69 18.82 -8.04 -5.39
N LYS A 70 18.15 -7.40 -6.35
CA LYS A 70 17.71 -5.99 -6.24
C LYS A 70 16.75 -5.78 -5.08
N THR A 71 15.79 -6.68 -4.89
CA THR A 71 14.80 -6.61 -3.78
C THR A 71 15.48 -6.83 -2.44
N ALA A 72 16.43 -7.75 -2.34
CA ALA A 72 17.19 -7.99 -1.13
C ALA A 72 18.10 -6.80 -0.76
N ALA A 73 18.67 -6.13 -1.75
CA ALA A 73 19.55 -4.98 -1.55
C ALA A 73 18.83 -3.75 -0.95
N ILE A 74 17.53 -3.59 -1.21
CA ILE A 74 16.73 -2.45 -0.72
C ILE A 74 16.15 -2.67 0.70
N LYS A 75 16.52 -3.76 1.37
CA LYS A 75 16.13 -4.01 2.77
C LYS A 75 16.74 -2.95 3.68
N VAL A 76 15.92 -2.40 4.57
CA VAL A 76 16.36 -1.49 5.62
C VAL A 76 17.04 -2.30 6.72
N ARG A 77 18.37 -2.23 6.75
CA ARG A 77 19.18 -2.92 7.77
C ARG A 77 19.19 -2.21 9.11
N GLN A 78 19.17 -0.87 9.07
CA GLN A 78 19.21 -0.02 10.26
C GLN A 78 18.18 1.10 10.10
N VAL A 79 17.18 1.12 10.97
CA VAL A 79 16.09 2.11 10.88
C VAL A 79 16.56 3.54 11.10
N ASN A 80 17.69 3.76 11.76
CA ASN A 80 18.28 5.07 12.06
C ASN A 80 19.41 5.46 11.10
N ARG A 81 19.55 4.78 9.95
CA ARG A 81 20.57 5.11 8.95
C ARG A 81 19.97 5.18 7.55
N ASN A 82 20.06 6.35 6.93
CA ASN A 82 19.55 6.57 5.58
C ASN A 82 20.29 5.68 4.58
N LYS A 83 19.55 4.96 3.72
CA LYS A 83 20.09 4.16 2.61
C LYS A 83 21.35 3.36 2.97
N SER A 84 21.30 2.64 4.09
CA SER A 84 22.38 1.72 4.50
C SER A 84 22.34 0.41 3.68
N PHE A 85 22.25 0.52 2.37
CA PHE A 85 22.26 -0.62 1.46
C PHE A 85 23.64 -1.25 1.50
N ALA A 86 23.66 -2.57 1.58
CA ALA A 86 24.87 -3.37 1.49
C ALA A 86 24.59 -4.51 0.54
N GLU A 87 25.65 -5.12 0.00
CA GLU A 87 25.51 -6.36 -0.75
C GLU A 87 24.64 -7.35 0.04
N PRO A 88 23.53 -7.84 -0.55
CA PRO A 88 22.64 -8.76 0.13
C PRO A 88 23.36 -10.08 0.38
N LEU A 89 23.09 -10.71 1.52
CA LEU A 89 23.54 -12.06 1.79
C LEU A 89 22.82 -13.02 0.83
N GLU A 90 23.49 -14.09 0.41
CA GLU A 90 22.87 -15.07 -0.50
C GLU A 90 21.59 -15.69 0.08
N GLY A 91 21.49 -15.83 1.41
CA GLY A 91 20.25 -16.25 2.06
C GLY A 91 19.10 -15.22 1.94
N GLU A 92 19.42 -13.92 1.91
CA GLU A 92 18.43 -12.86 1.67
C GLU A 92 17.96 -12.87 0.21
N VAL A 93 18.88 -13.09 -0.73
CA VAL A 93 18.57 -13.22 -2.16
C VAL A 93 17.69 -14.44 -2.41
N GLU A 94 18.07 -15.61 -1.89
CA GLU A 94 17.33 -16.84 -2.05
C GLU A 94 15.93 -16.77 -1.41
N TYR A 95 15.79 -16.06 -0.29
CA TYR A 95 14.49 -15.77 0.31
C TYR A 95 13.58 -14.96 -0.65
N GLU A 96 14.10 -13.87 -1.25
CA GLU A 96 13.31 -13.10 -2.23
C GLU A 96 13.02 -13.91 -3.48
N ARG A 97 13.99 -14.68 -3.97
CA ARG A 97 13.85 -15.52 -5.17
C ARG A 97 12.72 -16.52 -5.00
N ARG A 98 12.66 -17.26 -3.88
CA ARG A 98 11.56 -18.18 -3.58
C ARG A 98 10.22 -17.46 -3.52
N LYS A 99 10.19 -16.26 -2.94
CA LYS A 99 8.97 -15.48 -2.85
C LYS A 99 8.47 -15.05 -4.23
N LEU A 100 9.36 -14.58 -5.11
CA LEU A 100 9.05 -14.19 -6.48
C LEU A 100 8.53 -15.37 -7.32
N LEU A 101 9.11 -16.56 -7.17
CA LEU A 101 8.75 -17.73 -7.98
C LEU A 101 7.56 -18.53 -7.44
N TYR A 102 7.35 -18.55 -6.12
CA TYR A 102 6.39 -19.45 -5.49
C TYR A 102 5.29 -18.73 -4.68
N GLY A 103 5.35 -17.41 -4.53
CA GLY A 103 4.25 -16.54 -4.07
C GLY A 103 3.71 -16.74 -2.63
N LYS A 104 4.09 -17.81 -1.93
CA LYS A 104 3.45 -18.25 -0.67
C LYS A 104 4.27 -18.02 0.60
N VAL A 105 5.35 -17.25 0.52
CA VAL A 105 6.17 -16.95 1.71
C VAL A 105 5.53 -15.80 2.49
N LYS A 106 5.08 -16.07 3.72
CA LYS A 106 4.66 -15.01 4.64
C LYS A 106 5.83 -14.06 4.87
N SER A 107 5.64 -12.79 4.52
CA SER A 107 6.62 -11.75 4.79
C SER A 107 6.46 -11.31 6.24
N PHE A 108 7.47 -11.56 7.07
CA PHE A 108 7.44 -11.15 8.47
C PHE A 108 8.78 -10.53 8.86
N GLY A 109 8.72 -9.38 9.53
CA GLY A 109 9.88 -8.74 10.16
C GLY A 109 10.88 -8.06 9.22
N ILE A 110 10.65 -8.03 7.91
CA ILE A 110 11.53 -7.35 6.95
C ILE A 110 10.91 -6.02 6.54
N LEU A 111 11.67 -4.94 6.75
CA LEU A 111 11.33 -3.59 6.29
C LEU A 111 12.10 -3.27 5.00
N TYR A 112 11.41 -2.85 3.96
CA TYR A 112 12.01 -2.37 2.71
C TYR A 112 11.99 -0.84 2.62
N ASP A 113 12.95 -0.27 1.89
CA ASP A 113 12.84 1.12 1.46
C ASP A 113 11.70 1.25 0.44
N GLY A 114 10.66 1.99 0.80
CA GLY A 114 9.45 2.11 0.00
C GLY A 114 9.64 2.89 -1.30
N LEU A 115 10.60 3.82 -1.35
CA LEU A 115 10.89 4.58 -2.58
C LEU A 115 11.71 3.75 -3.54
N GLU A 116 12.70 3.00 -3.04
CA GLU A 116 13.47 2.08 -3.88
C GLU A 116 12.61 0.90 -4.36
N LEU A 117 11.70 0.39 -3.53
CA LEU A 117 10.73 -0.62 -3.93
C LEU A 117 9.83 -0.11 -5.06
N LEU A 118 9.31 1.12 -4.94
CA LEU A 118 8.53 1.77 -5.98
C LEU A 118 9.33 1.91 -7.27
N ALA A 119 10.58 2.37 -7.19
CA ALA A 119 11.47 2.51 -8.33
C ALA A 119 11.86 1.17 -8.98
N LEU A 120 11.85 0.07 -8.20
CA LEU A 120 12.04 -1.26 -8.75
C LEU A 120 10.80 -1.69 -9.56
N LEU A 121 9.60 -1.55 -8.98
CA LEU A 121 8.35 -1.97 -9.62
C LEU A 121 8.00 -1.11 -10.84
N SER A 122 8.30 0.19 -10.83
CA SER A 122 8.03 1.09 -11.96
C SER A 122 8.70 0.64 -13.26
N ARG A 123 9.91 0.08 -13.16
CA ARG A 123 10.68 -0.45 -14.31
C ARG A 123 10.09 -1.74 -14.89
N LEU A 124 9.13 -2.36 -14.22
CA LEU A 124 8.51 -3.62 -14.61
C LEU A 124 7.10 -3.43 -15.19
N ILE A 125 6.58 -2.19 -15.19
CA ILE A 125 5.32 -1.86 -15.86
C ILE A 125 5.51 -2.05 -17.38
N PRO A 126 4.56 -2.70 -18.08
CA PRO A 126 4.62 -2.84 -19.53
C PRO A 126 4.72 -1.49 -20.25
N GLU A 127 5.54 -1.40 -21.30
CA GLU A 127 5.75 -0.14 -22.04
C GLU A 127 4.45 0.48 -22.57
N ALA A 128 3.50 -0.36 -23.00
CA ALA A 128 2.18 0.07 -23.48
C ALA A 128 1.29 0.68 -22.38
N GLU A 129 1.62 0.47 -21.10
CA GLU A 129 0.88 0.96 -19.94
C GLU A 129 1.62 2.14 -19.25
N LEU A 130 2.72 2.66 -19.84
CA LEU A 130 3.49 3.79 -19.30
C LEU A 130 2.90 5.16 -19.68
N SER A 131 1.64 5.41 -19.31
CA SER A 131 1.00 6.72 -19.48
C SER A 131 0.05 7.04 -18.33
N LEU A 132 -0.42 8.29 -18.26
CA LEU A 132 -1.42 8.71 -17.27
C LEU A 132 -2.81 8.09 -17.51
N ASP A 133 -3.03 7.39 -18.63
CA ASP A 133 -4.25 6.61 -18.87
C ASP A 133 -4.30 5.34 -18.03
N HIS A 134 -3.18 4.93 -17.44
CA HIS A 134 -3.03 3.67 -16.72
C HIS A 134 -2.65 3.93 -15.26
N CYS A 135 -3.58 3.69 -14.35
CA CYS A 135 -3.35 3.80 -12.91
C CYS A 135 -3.07 2.42 -12.31
N HIS A 136 -1.85 2.20 -11.82
CA HIS A 136 -1.43 0.93 -11.22
C HIS A 136 -1.42 1.02 -9.70
N ILE A 137 -2.20 0.15 -9.04
CA ILE A 137 -2.31 0.09 -7.59
C ILE A 137 -1.94 -1.32 -7.12
N VAL A 138 -0.82 -1.43 -6.43
CA VAL A 138 -0.24 -2.70 -5.98
C VAL A 138 -0.51 -2.91 -4.50
N PHE A 139 -1.32 -3.93 -4.18
CA PHE A 139 -1.40 -4.43 -2.82
C PHE A 139 -0.25 -5.37 -2.52
N THR A 140 0.34 -5.27 -1.34
CA THR A 140 1.43 -6.14 -0.90
C THR A 140 1.33 -6.49 0.58
N ASN A 141 1.78 -7.67 0.98
CA ASN A 141 2.03 -8.01 2.38
C ASN A 141 3.43 -7.57 2.88
N GLN A 142 4.19 -6.84 2.08
CA GLN A 142 5.53 -6.37 2.48
C GLN A 142 5.44 -5.13 3.34
N LEU A 143 6.14 -5.13 4.48
CA LEU A 143 6.32 -3.93 5.26
C LEU A 143 7.39 -3.06 4.58
N PHE A 144 7.06 -1.80 4.29
CA PHE A 144 8.01 -0.83 3.79
C PHE A 144 7.91 0.46 4.57
N GLY A 145 8.97 1.26 4.50
CA GLY A 145 9.04 2.55 5.15
C GLY A 145 9.78 3.57 4.30
N THR A 146 9.65 4.83 4.67
CA THR A 146 10.36 5.94 4.04
C THR A 146 11.27 6.59 5.07
N TRP A 147 12.46 6.99 4.67
CA TRP A 147 13.32 7.83 5.50
C TRP A 147 12.66 9.18 5.79
N SER A 148 12.67 9.61 7.05
CA SER A 148 12.29 10.97 7.44
C SER A 148 13.55 11.77 7.73
N GLU A 149 13.69 12.92 7.06
CA GLU A 149 14.78 13.86 7.36
C GLU A 149 14.54 14.65 8.65
N ASP A 150 13.32 14.63 9.20
CA ASP A 150 12.97 15.40 10.40
C ASP A 150 13.51 14.74 11.67
N ASP A 151 13.43 13.42 11.78
CA ASP A 151 13.89 12.65 12.93
C ASP A 151 14.96 11.58 12.60
N HIS A 152 15.50 11.65 11.39
CA HIS A 152 16.58 10.80 10.88
C HIS A 152 16.36 9.30 11.14
N ARG A 153 15.15 8.82 10.80
CA ARG A 153 14.83 7.39 10.83
C ARG A 153 13.80 7.00 9.79
N TYR A 154 13.76 5.70 9.49
CA TYR A 154 12.72 5.09 8.68
C TYR A 154 11.40 5.03 9.46
N HIS A 155 10.35 5.55 8.84
CA HIS A 155 8.97 5.37 9.27
C HIS A 155 8.29 4.34 8.39
N ALA A 156 7.78 3.28 9.01
CA ALA A 156 6.88 2.36 8.35
C ALA A 156 5.71 3.16 7.74
N ARG A 157 5.26 2.73 6.56
CA ARG A 157 4.14 3.35 5.84
C ARG A 157 3.11 2.31 5.48
N VAL A 158 1.85 2.74 5.47
CA VAL A 158 0.78 1.95 4.86
C VAL A 158 0.88 2.03 3.34
N SER A 159 1.24 3.19 2.79
CA SER A 159 1.27 3.42 1.36
C SER A 159 2.43 4.30 0.93
N VAL A 160 2.87 4.11 -0.32
CA VAL A 160 3.76 5.03 -1.05
C VAL A 160 3.10 5.28 -2.40
N TYR A 161 2.87 6.54 -2.74
CA TYR A 161 2.16 6.92 -3.96
C TYR A 161 3.14 7.34 -5.05
N GLY A 162 2.95 6.76 -6.24
CA GLY A 162 3.78 6.95 -7.42
C GLY A 162 3.21 6.13 -8.59
N PHE A 163 4.07 5.73 -9.52
CA PHE A 163 3.70 4.97 -10.71
C PHE A 163 4.54 3.69 -10.75
N PRO A 164 4.12 2.59 -10.09
CA PRO A 164 2.80 2.36 -9.49
C PRO A 164 2.66 2.91 -8.05
N SER A 165 1.42 2.96 -7.55
CA SER A 165 1.15 3.20 -6.12
C SER A 165 1.20 1.88 -5.36
N LEU A 166 1.82 1.89 -4.18
CA LEU A 166 2.01 0.72 -3.32
C LEU A 166 1.16 0.86 -2.05
N ILE A 167 0.43 -0.19 -1.67
CA ILE A 167 -0.39 -0.26 -0.46
C ILE A 167 -0.07 -1.57 0.27
N SER A 168 0.34 -1.47 1.54
CA SER A 168 0.75 -2.59 2.36
C SER A 168 -0.32 -3.00 3.38
N THR A 169 -0.78 -4.25 3.30
CA THR A 169 -1.65 -4.86 4.32
C THR A 169 -0.93 -5.13 5.63
N THR A 170 0.40 -5.27 5.61
CA THR A 170 1.19 -5.32 6.85
C THR A 170 1.43 -3.92 7.38
N GLY A 171 1.64 -2.95 6.50
CA GLY A 171 1.79 -1.54 6.84
C GLY A 171 0.58 -0.99 7.60
N VAL A 172 -0.65 -1.35 7.24
CA VAL A 172 -1.85 -0.86 7.96
C VAL A 172 -1.91 -1.30 9.43
N VAL A 173 -1.30 -2.45 9.75
CA VAL A 173 -1.22 -2.98 11.11
C VAL A 173 -0.06 -2.33 11.88
N GLU A 174 1.10 -2.23 11.24
CA GLU A 174 2.36 -1.91 11.91
C GLU A 174 2.73 -0.41 11.86
N ALA A 175 2.31 0.33 10.83
CA ALA A 175 2.75 1.70 10.61
C ALA A 175 2.01 2.75 11.46
N PRO A 176 0.66 2.78 11.53
CA PRO A 176 -0.04 3.72 12.39
C PRO A 176 0.16 3.36 13.85
N ALA A 177 0.44 4.35 14.69
CA ALA A 177 0.61 4.16 16.13
C ALA A 177 -0.68 3.63 16.76
N LYS A 178 -0.55 2.65 17.67
CA LYS A 178 -1.69 2.11 18.45
C LYS A 178 -2.28 3.19 19.37
N PRO A 179 -3.50 3.01 19.91
CA PRO A 179 -4.08 3.92 20.91
C PRO A 179 -3.11 4.31 22.01
N ARG A 180 -3.12 5.57 22.47
CA ARG A 180 -2.17 6.05 23.51
C ARG A 180 -2.26 5.22 24.79
N ASP A 181 -3.48 4.86 25.19
CA ASP A 181 -3.75 4.04 26.37
C ASP A 181 -3.14 2.63 26.26
N PHE A 182 -2.97 2.10 25.04
CA PHE A 182 -2.28 0.83 24.82
C PHE A 182 -0.83 0.92 25.32
N TYR A 183 -0.12 1.99 24.96
CA TYR A 183 1.27 2.20 25.36
C TYR A 183 1.38 2.52 26.86
N LEU A 184 0.46 3.32 27.41
CA LEU A 184 0.43 3.61 28.85
C LEU A 184 0.31 2.32 29.66
N LYS A 185 -0.64 1.45 29.30
CA LYS A 185 -0.84 0.18 30.01
C LYS A 185 0.31 -0.80 29.81
N GLN A 186 0.93 -0.81 28.63
CA GLN A 186 2.15 -1.56 28.39
C GLN A 186 3.29 -1.11 29.31
N GLN A 187 3.49 0.20 29.48
CA GLN A 187 4.49 0.75 30.40
C GLN A 187 4.19 0.41 31.87
N LEU A 188 2.91 0.28 32.23
CA LEU A 188 2.47 -0.18 33.55
C LEU A 188 2.60 -1.71 33.75
N GLY A 189 3.18 -2.44 32.79
CA GLY A 189 3.49 -3.86 32.92
C GLY A 189 2.40 -4.81 32.41
N ALA A 190 1.37 -4.31 31.73
CA ALA A 190 0.36 -5.17 31.13
C ALA A 190 0.97 -6.05 30.03
N SER A 191 0.64 -7.34 30.03
CA SER A 191 1.12 -8.28 29.02
C SER A 191 0.56 -7.94 27.63
N LEU A 192 1.32 -8.21 26.57
CA LEU A 192 0.86 -8.01 25.19
C LEU A 192 -0.43 -8.77 24.87
N LEU A 193 -0.60 -9.98 25.42
CA LEU A 193 -1.82 -10.78 25.23
C LEU A 193 -3.04 -10.10 25.85
N THR A 194 -2.90 -9.61 27.09
CA THR A 194 -3.96 -8.87 27.78
C THR A 194 -4.33 -7.59 27.03
N LEU A 195 -3.33 -6.84 26.56
CA LEU A 195 -3.54 -5.61 25.80
C LEU A 195 -4.23 -5.87 24.47
N LYS A 196 -3.85 -6.94 23.75
CA LYS A 196 -4.51 -7.31 22.49
C LYS A 196 -5.98 -7.63 22.69
N GLU A 197 -6.34 -8.33 23.76
CA GLU A 197 -7.74 -8.63 24.05
C GLU A 197 -8.51 -7.38 24.50
N GLU A 198 -7.94 -6.55 25.37
CA GLU A 198 -8.60 -5.35 25.89
C GLU A 198 -8.85 -4.28 24.81
N PHE A 199 -7.91 -4.15 23.86
CA PHE A 199 -7.99 -3.20 22.76
C PHE A 199 -8.48 -3.83 21.45
N LYS A 200 -9.03 -5.05 21.51
CA LYS A 200 -9.59 -5.73 20.36
C LYS A 200 -10.62 -4.85 19.66
N GLY A 201 -10.48 -4.69 18.35
CA GLY A 201 -11.33 -3.82 17.54
C GLY A 201 -10.97 -2.33 17.58
N LYS A 202 -10.07 -1.87 18.47
CA LYS A 202 -9.61 -0.46 18.54
C LYS A 202 -8.42 -0.13 17.63
N PHE A 203 -7.89 -1.13 16.93
CA PHE A 203 -6.91 -0.99 15.85
C PHE A 203 -7.15 -2.09 14.82
N ILE A 204 -6.58 -1.95 13.63
CA ILE A 204 -6.58 -2.99 12.59
C ILE A 204 -5.44 -3.97 12.89
N ASP A 205 -5.74 -5.26 13.04
CA ASP A 205 -4.75 -6.33 13.20
C ASP A 205 -4.68 -7.21 11.94
N TYR A 206 -3.78 -8.19 11.92
CA TYR A 206 -3.69 -9.14 10.82
C TYR A 206 -4.99 -9.93 10.64
N ASN A 207 -5.42 -10.10 9.39
CA ASN A 207 -6.68 -10.76 9.01
C ASN A 207 -7.95 -10.12 9.63
N ASP A 208 -7.90 -8.82 9.93
CA ASP A 208 -9.09 -8.11 10.40
C ASP A 208 -10.17 -8.09 9.31
N PRO A 209 -11.43 -8.47 9.62
CA PRO A 209 -12.52 -8.49 8.63
C PRO A 209 -12.86 -7.11 8.06
N ARG A 210 -12.40 -6.03 8.70
CA ARG A 210 -12.61 -4.64 8.25
C ARG A 210 -11.56 -4.20 7.22
N LEU A 211 -10.59 -5.06 6.87
CA LEU A 211 -9.46 -4.70 6.02
C LEU A 211 -9.90 -4.20 4.63
N THR A 212 -10.85 -4.86 3.98
CA THR A 212 -11.40 -4.41 2.69
C THR A 212 -11.95 -2.98 2.77
N GLU A 213 -12.76 -2.69 3.79
CA GLU A 213 -13.31 -1.34 4.00
C GLU A 213 -12.22 -0.29 4.22
N VAL A 214 -11.19 -0.61 4.98
CA VAL A 214 -10.04 0.29 5.20
C VAL A 214 -9.28 0.53 3.89
N MET A 215 -9.08 -0.50 3.08
CA MET A 215 -8.31 -0.41 1.84
C MET A 215 -9.01 0.41 0.76
N LYS A 216 -10.34 0.50 0.76
CA LYS A 216 -11.09 1.43 -0.11
C LYS A 216 -10.56 2.86 -0.02
N GLY A 217 -10.27 3.37 1.18
CA GLY A 217 -9.71 4.73 1.30
C GLY A 217 -8.28 4.86 0.82
N TYR A 218 -7.42 3.87 1.05
CA TYR A 218 -6.04 3.89 0.55
C TYR A 218 -5.95 3.83 -0.97
N VAL A 219 -6.86 3.09 -1.61
CA VAL A 219 -7.03 3.08 -3.07
C VAL A 219 -7.49 4.44 -3.58
N MET A 220 -8.41 5.10 -2.88
CA MET A 220 -8.83 6.44 -3.24
C MET A 220 -7.72 7.47 -3.05
N GLN A 221 -6.86 7.32 -2.04
CA GLN A 221 -5.65 8.12 -1.92
C GLN A 221 -4.69 7.91 -3.11
N ALA A 222 -4.49 6.66 -3.56
CA ALA A 222 -3.71 6.37 -4.76
C ALA A 222 -4.30 7.02 -6.02
N LEU A 223 -5.62 6.92 -6.19
CA LEU A 223 -6.34 7.59 -7.27
C LEU A 223 -6.17 9.12 -7.21
N PHE A 224 -6.36 9.74 -6.04
CA PHE A 224 -6.20 11.19 -5.90
C PHE A 224 -4.77 11.65 -6.17
N PHE A 225 -3.77 10.86 -5.79
CA PHE A 225 -2.39 11.11 -6.20
C PHE A 225 -2.22 11.03 -7.72
N HIS A 226 -2.77 10.00 -8.38
CA HIS A 226 -2.72 9.87 -9.84
C HIS A 226 -3.36 11.07 -10.56
N LEU A 227 -4.50 11.54 -10.04
CA LEU A 227 -5.28 12.62 -10.64
C LEU A 227 -4.71 14.02 -10.37
N THR A 228 -4.12 14.24 -9.20
CA THR A 228 -3.81 15.61 -8.72
C THR A 228 -2.39 15.79 -8.19
N GLY A 229 -1.62 14.71 -8.07
CA GLY A 229 -0.34 14.68 -7.36
C GLY A 229 -0.47 14.79 -5.83
N ASN A 230 -1.69 14.95 -5.29
CA ASN A 230 -1.92 15.09 -3.85
C ASN A 230 -2.93 14.05 -3.33
N PRO A 231 -2.50 13.06 -2.54
CA PRO A 231 -3.37 12.00 -2.04
C PRO A 231 -4.19 12.42 -0.81
N PHE A 232 -3.80 13.50 -0.12
CA PHE A 232 -4.17 13.68 1.28
C PHE A 232 -5.14 14.82 1.54
N CYS A 233 -6.09 14.56 2.44
CA CYS A 233 -6.98 15.55 3.05
C CYS A 233 -6.55 15.86 4.49
N LYS A 234 -6.81 17.09 4.94
CA LYS A 234 -6.62 17.49 6.35
C LYS A 234 -7.83 17.16 7.25
N ASN A 235 -8.98 16.83 6.67
CA ASN A 235 -10.18 16.51 7.43
C ASN A 235 -10.15 15.05 7.88
N LYS A 236 -10.13 14.82 9.20
CA LYS A 236 -10.14 13.48 9.83
C LYS A 236 -11.32 12.61 9.45
N ASN A 237 -12.42 13.21 8.97
CA ASN A 237 -13.62 12.50 8.55
C ASN A 237 -13.68 12.22 7.05
N CYS A 238 -12.55 12.33 6.36
CA CYS A 238 -12.42 12.03 4.94
C CYS A 238 -11.54 10.80 4.79
N ARG A 239 -11.92 9.84 3.95
CA ARG A 239 -11.10 8.65 3.65
C ARG A 239 -9.72 8.98 3.08
N LEU A 240 -9.50 10.21 2.60
CA LEU A 240 -8.21 10.72 2.17
C LEU A 240 -7.33 11.26 3.32
N TYR A 241 -7.76 11.18 4.57
CA TYR A 241 -6.95 11.65 5.70
C TYR A 241 -5.70 10.79 5.88
N ASN A 242 -4.54 11.44 6.01
CA ASN A 242 -3.27 10.78 6.30
C ASN A 242 -3.17 10.46 7.80
N ALA A 243 -3.74 9.33 8.22
CA ALA A 243 -3.76 8.92 9.62
C ALA A 243 -2.39 8.38 10.07
N HIS A 244 -1.84 8.95 11.14
CA HIS A 244 -0.64 8.45 11.82
C HIS A 244 -0.96 7.59 13.04
N TRP A 245 -2.22 7.58 13.49
CA TRP A 245 -2.72 6.79 14.62
C TRP A 245 -3.84 5.86 14.15
N GLN A 246 -3.92 4.67 14.74
CA GLN A 246 -4.98 3.69 14.49
C GLN A 246 -6.38 4.27 14.76
N GLU A 247 -6.54 5.11 15.79
CA GLU A 247 -7.81 5.78 16.10
C GLU A 247 -8.24 6.72 14.97
N ASP A 248 -7.33 7.54 14.47
CA ASP A 248 -7.58 8.46 13.34
C ASP A 248 -7.85 7.68 12.04
N LEU A 249 -7.18 6.53 11.85
CA LEU A 249 -7.42 5.64 10.71
C LEU A 249 -8.84 5.08 10.77
N ILE A 250 -9.25 4.52 11.91
CA ILE A 250 -10.60 3.99 12.10
C ILE A 250 -11.65 5.10 11.94
N GLN A 251 -11.37 6.31 12.44
CA GLN A 251 -12.25 7.45 12.26
C GLN A 251 -12.46 7.74 10.77
N ALA A 252 -11.38 7.90 10.01
CA ALA A 252 -11.42 8.26 8.60
C ALA A 252 -12.00 7.16 7.71
N GLN A 253 -11.74 5.89 8.03
CA GLN A 253 -12.03 4.76 7.15
C GLN A 253 -13.32 4.01 7.48
N LEU A 254 -13.76 4.01 8.74
CA LEU A 254 -14.84 3.13 9.20
C LEU A 254 -15.97 3.86 9.95
N THR A 255 -15.68 4.98 10.61
CA THR A 255 -16.64 5.64 11.51
C THR A 255 -17.25 6.90 10.90
N SER A 256 -16.58 7.50 9.92
CA SER A 256 -17.06 8.71 9.27
C SER A 256 -18.42 8.50 8.61
N LYS A 257 -19.33 9.46 8.80
CA LYS A 257 -20.69 9.40 8.23
C LYS A 257 -20.69 9.36 6.71
N ASN A 258 -19.76 10.09 6.09
CA ASN A 258 -19.57 10.14 4.65
C ASN A 258 -18.15 9.65 4.32
N ASP A 259 -17.97 9.08 3.13
CA ASP A 259 -16.66 8.63 2.66
C ASP A 259 -15.68 9.79 2.44
N PHE A 260 -16.19 10.95 2.02
CA PHE A 260 -15.37 12.10 1.67
C PHE A 260 -15.90 13.40 2.29
N CYS A 261 -15.01 14.37 2.47
CA CYS A 261 -15.45 15.73 2.76
C CYS A 261 -16.10 16.35 1.51
N ALA A 262 -16.94 17.38 1.73
CA ALA A 262 -17.70 18.04 0.67
C ALA A 262 -16.84 18.53 -0.51
N GLN A 263 -15.56 18.85 -0.29
CA GLN A 263 -14.65 19.22 -1.37
C GLN A 263 -14.27 18.02 -2.25
N HIS A 264 -13.86 16.91 -1.65
CA HIS A 264 -13.43 15.73 -2.40
C HIS A 264 -14.61 14.99 -3.05
N GLU A 265 -15.76 14.98 -2.38
CA GLU A 265 -17.00 14.46 -2.95
C GLU A 265 -17.39 15.22 -4.23
N LYS A 266 -17.33 16.57 -4.22
CA LYS A 266 -17.59 17.38 -5.43
C LYS A 266 -16.65 17.02 -6.59
N ILE A 267 -15.39 16.74 -6.32
CA ILE A 267 -14.42 16.34 -7.35
C ILE A 267 -14.85 15.00 -7.96
N LEU A 268 -15.18 14.01 -7.13
CA LEU A 268 -15.59 12.69 -7.59
C LEU A 268 -16.91 12.74 -8.37
N THR A 269 -17.91 13.46 -7.87
CA THR A 269 -19.20 13.63 -8.57
C THR A 269 -19.02 14.31 -9.93
N HIS A 270 -18.11 15.30 -10.02
CA HIS A 270 -17.79 15.94 -11.30
C HIS A 270 -17.12 14.97 -12.28
N LEU A 271 -16.18 14.15 -11.80
CA LEU A 271 -15.54 13.10 -12.62
C LEU A 271 -16.54 12.03 -13.07
N ALA A 272 -17.51 11.67 -12.23
CA ALA A 272 -18.57 10.69 -12.55
C ALA A 272 -19.60 11.21 -13.58
N SER A 273 -19.73 12.53 -13.71
CA SER A 273 -20.67 13.18 -14.63
C SER A 273 -20.12 13.44 -16.03
N ARG A 274 -18.79 13.34 -16.18
CA ARG A 274 -18.14 13.28 -17.49
C ARG A 274 -18.33 11.90 -18.07
#